data_AF-A0A966C4G0-F1
#
_entry.id   AF-A0A966C4G0-F1
#
_cell.length_a   1.000
_cell.length_b   1.000
_cell.length_c   1.000
_cell.angle_alpha   90.00
_cell.angle_beta   90.00
_cell.angle_gamma   90.00
#
_symmetry.space_group_name_H-M   'P 1'
#
loop_
_entity.id
_entity.type
_entity.pdbx_description
1 polymer ?
#
loop_
_entity_poly.entity_id
_entity_poly.type
_entity_poly.pdbx_seq_one_letter_code
_entity_poly.pdbx_strand_id
1 'polypeptide(L)'
;MRISFGLVVLSFAVSACSGTEEDANSPNVREEASRAALVSADYRKSFDRAWEMAGEGRSPTTACAGVVGKAVGLLQTTATDGQPRADALAALDACYVQVMARFVDAKLAEGNQGSSGCISLLSTLPVHRSSLGSFLDDVGENKADYDRRLNELIGDKVGSACPDSVSVLLGT
;
A
#
# COMPACT_ATOMS: atom_id res chain seq x y z
N MET A 1 -25.33 -44.57 -40.53
CA MET A 1 -24.19 -45.46 -40.81
C MET A 1 -23.28 -44.75 -41.81
N ARG A 2 -21.99 -44.53 -41.46
CA ARG A 2 -20.87 -43.89 -42.22
C ARG A 2 -20.99 -42.37 -42.45
N ILE A 3 -20.34 -41.47 -41.69
CA ILE A 3 -18.92 -41.00 -41.62
C ILE A 3 -18.36 -40.40 -42.93
N SER A 4 -18.05 -39.10 -42.91
CA SER A 4 -16.89 -38.40 -43.54
C SER A 4 -16.91 -36.92 -43.11
N PHE A 5 -16.11 -36.50 -42.13
CA PHE A 5 -14.79 -35.83 -42.24
C PHE A 5 -14.73 -34.63 -43.20
N GLY A 6 -14.56 -33.44 -42.61
CA GLY A 6 -14.23 -32.19 -43.29
C GLY A 6 -13.56 -31.23 -42.30
N LEU A 7 -12.30 -31.51 -41.99
CA LEU A 7 -11.43 -30.76 -41.09
C LEU A 7 -10.87 -29.57 -41.87
N VAL A 8 -11.28 -28.33 -41.57
CA VAL A 8 -10.62 -27.12 -42.11
C VAL A 8 -9.57 -26.69 -41.10
N VAL A 9 -8.32 -27.05 -41.38
CA VAL A 9 -7.14 -26.55 -40.67
C VAL A 9 -6.86 -25.14 -41.19
N LEU A 10 -7.30 -24.13 -40.45
CA LEU A 10 -6.80 -22.77 -40.59
C LEU A 10 -5.54 -22.65 -39.75
N SER A 11 -4.40 -22.89 -40.40
CA SER A 11 -3.07 -22.60 -39.89
C SER A 11 -2.91 -21.09 -39.75
N PHE A 12 -3.19 -20.55 -38.56
CA PHE A 12 -2.62 -19.26 -38.18
C PHE A 12 -1.21 -19.50 -37.66
N ALA A 13 -0.23 -19.08 -38.45
CA ALA A 13 1.14 -18.95 -38.03
C ALA A 13 1.20 -17.95 -36.86
N VAL A 14 1.43 -18.48 -35.65
CA VAL A 14 1.82 -17.66 -34.50
C VAL A 14 3.24 -17.19 -34.78
N SER A 15 3.36 -15.91 -35.06
CA SER A 15 4.63 -15.21 -35.14
C SER A 15 5.37 -15.40 -33.82
N ALA A 16 6.58 -15.91 -33.90
CA ALA A 16 7.49 -16.06 -32.78
C ALA A 16 7.79 -14.69 -32.14
N CYS A 17 7.08 -14.38 -31.05
CA CYS A 17 7.62 -13.55 -29.99
C CYS A 17 7.91 -14.51 -28.84
N SER A 18 9.16 -14.54 -28.40
CA SER A 18 9.61 -15.18 -27.16
C SER A 18 8.87 -14.57 -25.97
N GLY A 19 7.64 -15.04 -25.74
CA GLY A 19 6.87 -14.75 -24.55
C GLY A 19 7.39 -15.66 -23.47
N THR A 20 8.19 -15.12 -22.55
CA THR A 20 8.25 -15.67 -21.21
C THR A 20 6.82 -15.72 -20.70
N GLU A 21 6.26 -16.91 -20.51
CA GLU A 21 5.03 -17.09 -19.75
C GLU A 21 5.33 -16.63 -18.32
N GLU A 22 5.16 -15.33 -18.05
CA GLU A 22 5.05 -14.83 -16.69
C GLU A 22 3.80 -15.46 -16.11
N ASP A 23 4.00 -16.51 -15.31
CA ASP A 23 3.00 -17.12 -14.48
C ASP A 23 2.28 -16.01 -13.70
N ALA A 24 1.06 -15.67 -14.12
CA ALA A 24 0.19 -14.69 -13.46
C ALA A 24 -0.14 -15.07 -12.00
N ASN A 25 0.33 -16.25 -11.56
CA ASN A 25 0.21 -16.78 -10.22
C ASN A 25 1.51 -16.63 -9.37
N SER A 26 2.54 -15.96 -9.89
CA SER A 26 3.76 -15.65 -9.10
C SER A 26 3.43 -14.68 -7.95
N PRO A 27 3.94 -14.92 -6.72
CA PRO A 27 3.71 -14.05 -5.56
C PRO A 27 4.05 -12.58 -5.84
N ASN A 28 5.10 -12.34 -6.62
CA ASN A 28 5.55 -10.98 -6.98
C ASN A 28 4.53 -10.28 -7.90
N VAL A 29 3.96 -10.99 -8.88
CA VAL A 29 2.94 -10.44 -9.79
C VAL A 29 1.65 -10.13 -9.02
N ARG A 30 1.29 -10.98 -8.06
CA ARG A 30 0.11 -10.78 -7.22
C ARG A 30 0.27 -9.60 -6.26
N GLU A 31 1.44 -9.44 -5.65
CA GLU A 31 1.76 -8.30 -4.80
C GLU A 31 1.76 -7.00 -5.58
N GLU A 32 2.33 -7.01 -6.79
CA GLU A 32 2.33 -5.86 -7.69
C GLU A 32 0.93 -5.48 -8.18
N ALA A 33 0.10 -6.46 -8.56
CA ALA A 33 -1.29 -6.22 -8.92
C ALA A 33 -2.12 -5.69 -7.73
N SER A 34 -1.88 -6.22 -6.53
CA SER A 34 -2.54 -5.76 -5.30
C SER A 34 -2.13 -4.32 -4.99
N ARG A 35 -0.84 -3.99 -5.10
CA ARG A 35 -0.29 -2.63 -4.95
C ARG A 35 -0.89 -1.66 -5.98
N ALA A 36 -0.90 -2.04 -7.25
CA ALA A 36 -1.39 -1.21 -8.34
C ALA A 36 -2.89 -0.91 -8.25
N ALA A 37 -3.65 -1.77 -7.55
CA ALA A 37 -5.08 -1.58 -7.28
C ALA A 37 -5.36 -0.63 -6.12
N LEU A 38 -4.38 -0.33 -5.25
CA LEU A 38 -4.57 0.55 -4.09
C LEU A 38 -4.75 2.02 -4.47
N VAL A 39 -4.16 2.45 -5.59
CA VAL A 39 -4.19 3.86 -6.01
C VAL A 39 -4.40 3.99 -7.51
N SER A 40 -5.03 5.09 -7.92
CA SER A 40 -5.18 5.42 -9.33
C SER A 40 -3.81 5.73 -9.98
N ALA A 41 -3.78 5.71 -11.32
CA ALA A 41 -2.56 5.96 -12.09
C ALA A 41 -1.89 7.30 -11.74
N ASP A 42 -2.68 8.30 -11.33
CA ASP A 42 -2.21 9.64 -10.99
C ASP A 42 -1.33 9.67 -9.73
N TYR A 43 -1.47 8.71 -8.82
CA TYR A 43 -0.68 8.64 -7.59
C TYR A 43 0.43 7.58 -7.65
N ARG A 44 0.34 6.67 -8.62
CA ARG A 44 1.14 5.43 -8.70
C ARG A 44 2.63 5.64 -8.55
N LYS A 45 3.23 6.55 -9.32
CA LYS A 45 4.69 6.78 -9.29
C LYS A 45 5.20 7.16 -7.88
N SER A 46 4.51 8.06 -7.20
CA SER A 46 4.89 8.50 -5.85
C SER A 46 4.58 7.43 -4.81
N PHE A 47 3.49 6.69 -5.00
CA PHE A 47 3.08 5.59 -4.15
C PHE A 47 4.04 4.39 -4.22
N ASP A 48 4.46 3.97 -5.41
CA ASP A 48 5.37 2.84 -5.62
C ASP A 48 6.69 3.05 -4.86
N ARG A 49 7.22 4.29 -4.87
CA ARG A 49 8.40 4.64 -4.08
C ARG A 49 8.17 4.47 -2.58
N ALA A 50 7.02 4.91 -2.07
CA ALA A 50 6.70 4.77 -0.64
C ALA A 50 6.53 3.28 -0.26
N TRP A 51 5.90 2.50 -1.13
CA TRP A 51 5.71 1.06 -0.97
C TRP A 51 7.03 0.27 -0.96
N GLU A 52 7.94 0.60 -1.88
CA GLU A 52 9.28 0.00 -1.95
C GLU A 52 10.08 0.32 -0.69
N MET A 53 10.14 1.60 -0.29
CA MET A 53 10.83 2.01 0.95
C MET A 53 10.27 1.27 2.18
N ALA A 54 8.95 1.16 2.29
CA ALA A 54 8.32 0.42 3.37
C ALA A 54 8.70 -1.07 3.36
N GLY A 55 8.73 -1.70 2.19
CA GLY A 55 9.15 -3.11 2.04
C GLY A 55 10.61 -3.36 2.42
N GLU A 56 11.48 -2.37 2.22
CA GLU A 56 12.88 -2.39 2.68
C GLU A 56 13.02 -2.08 4.19
N GLY A 57 11.92 -1.85 4.90
CA GLY A 57 11.93 -1.42 6.29
C GLY A 57 12.51 -0.01 6.48
N ARG A 58 12.43 0.86 5.46
CA ARG A 58 12.79 2.27 5.57
C ARG A 58 11.53 3.09 5.81
N SER A 59 11.65 4.15 6.59
CA SER A 59 10.49 5.01 6.89
C SER A 59 9.88 5.56 5.59
N PRO A 60 8.59 5.29 5.30
CA PRO A 60 7.94 5.75 4.09
C PRO A 60 7.35 7.16 4.22
N THR A 61 7.36 7.78 5.40
CA THR A 61 6.60 8.99 5.72
C THR A 61 6.85 10.15 4.75
N THR A 62 8.11 10.43 4.40
CA THR A 62 8.44 11.51 3.45
C THR A 62 7.97 11.20 2.03
N ALA A 63 8.02 9.93 1.60
CA ALA A 63 7.51 9.53 0.29
C ALA A 63 5.98 9.63 0.25
N CYS A 64 5.31 9.18 1.32
CA CYS A 64 3.87 9.34 1.52
C CYS A 64 3.42 10.80 1.55
N ALA A 65 4.20 11.71 2.14
CA ALA A 65 3.86 13.13 2.20
C ALA A 65 3.63 13.75 0.81
N GLY A 66 4.35 13.29 -0.22
CA GLY A 66 4.14 13.75 -1.60
C GLY A 66 2.82 13.24 -2.20
N VAL A 67 2.42 12.01 -1.90
CA VAL A 67 1.12 11.44 -2.33
C VAL A 67 -0.02 12.17 -1.61
N VAL A 68 0.11 12.30 -0.28
CA VAL A 68 -0.86 12.97 0.59
C VAL A 68 -1.02 14.43 0.20
N GLY A 69 0.07 15.17 -0.02
CA GLY A 69 0.01 16.57 -0.44
C GLY A 69 -0.71 16.77 -1.77
N LYS A 70 -0.52 15.86 -2.75
CA LYS A 70 -1.27 15.88 -4.01
C LYS A 70 -2.76 15.61 -3.79
N ALA A 71 -3.10 14.60 -2.98
CA ALA A 71 -4.48 14.24 -2.67
C ALA A 71 -5.21 15.37 -1.93
N VAL A 72 -4.58 15.94 -0.90
CA VAL A 72 -5.10 17.08 -0.14
C VAL A 72 -5.31 18.30 -1.02
N GLY A 73 -4.33 18.64 -1.86
CA GLY A 73 -4.46 19.76 -2.79
C GLY A 73 -5.66 19.61 -3.74
N LEU A 74 -5.95 18.40 -4.20
CA LEU A 74 -7.14 18.11 -5.01
C LEU A 74 -8.43 18.28 -4.19
N LEU A 75 -8.48 17.71 -2.98
CA LEU A 75 -9.64 17.73 -2.09
C LEU A 75 -10.01 19.16 -1.63
N GLN A 76 -9.01 20.04 -1.48
CA GLN A 76 -9.22 21.42 -1.04
C GLN A 76 -9.66 22.37 -2.17
N THR A 77 -9.25 22.11 -3.41
CA THR A 77 -9.41 23.08 -4.51
C THR A 77 -10.65 22.85 -5.37
N THR A 78 -11.32 21.71 -5.21
CA THR A 78 -12.32 21.27 -6.19
C THR A 78 -13.57 20.74 -5.48
N ALA A 79 -14.76 21.16 -5.93
CA ALA A 79 -16.05 20.56 -5.54
C ALA A 79 -16.08 19.12 -6.10
N THR A 80 -15.58 18.17 -5.33
CA THR A 80 -15.19 16.85 -5.84
C THR A 80 -16.17 15.78 -5.42
N ASP A 81 -17.36 15.81 -5.98
CA ASP A 81 -18.16 14.60 -6.03
C ASP A 81 -17.58 13.68 -7.13
N GLY A 82 -17.63 12.36 -6.92
CA GLY A 82 -17.23 11.36 -7.93
C GLY A 82 -15.78 10.85 -7.84
N GLN A 83 -15.29 10.33 -8.96
CA GLN A 83 -14.07 9.50 -9.00
C GLN A 83 -12.80 10.20 -8.51
N PRO A 84 -12.51 11.48 -8.85
CA PRO A 84 -11.27 12.12 -8.41
C PRO A 84 -11.14 12.26 -6.89
N ARG A 85 -12.25 12.49 -6.18
CA ARG A 85 -12.27 12.44 -4.71
C ARG A 85 -12.05 11.04 -4.20
N ALA A 86 -12.75 10.06 -4.75
CA ALA A 86 -12.57 8.65 -4.37
C ALA A 86 -11.10 8.21 -4.53
N ASP A 87 -10.46 8.59 -5.64
CA ASP A 87 -9.05 8.30 -5.91
C ASP A 87 -8.11 9.01 -4.92
N ALA A 88 -8.40 10.28 -4.58
CA ALA A 88 -7.62 11.02 -3.59
C ALA A 88 -7.72 10.40 -2.20
N LEU A 89 -8.94 10.03 -1.77
CA LEU A 89 -9.18 9.34 -0.50
C LEU A 89 -8.50 7.96 -0.47
N ALA A 90 -8.56 7.21 -1.56
CA ALA A 90 -7.84 5.94 -1.69
C ALA A 90 -6.32 6.14 -1.59
N ALA A 91 -5.77 7.21 -2.18
CA ALA A 91 -4.35 7.53 -2.06
C ALA A 91 -3.94 7.93 -0.63
N LEU A 92 -4.80 8.65 0.09
CA LEU A 92 -4.60 8.95 1.51
C LEU A 92 -4.57 7.66 2.34
N ASP A 93 -5.55 6.77 2.17
CA ASP A 93 -5.61 5.50 2.89
C ASP A 93 -4.41 4.60 2.56
N ALA A 94 -4.07 4.47 1.29
CA ALA A 94 -2.95 3.65 0.85
C ALA A 94 -1.62 4.11 1.47
N CYS A 95 -1.39 5.43 1.59
CA CYS A 95 -0.18 5.96 2.22
C CYS A 95 -0.22 5.92 3.75
N TYR A 96 -1.35 6.29 4.35
CA TYR A 96 -1.46 6.37 5.81
C TYR A 96 -1.47 4.98 6.44
N VAL A 97 -2.27 4.08 5.87
CA VAL A 97 -2.58 2.75 6.41
C VAL A 97 -1.70 1.69 5.76
N GLN A 98 -1.86 1.45 4.46
CA GLN A 98 -1.30 0.27 3.79
C GLN A 98 0.23 0.28 3.75
N VAL A 99 0.83 1.40 3.34
CA VAL A 99 2.29 1.55 3.27
C VAL A 99 2.92 1.47 4.66
N MET A 100 2.27 2.02 5.69
CA MET A 100 2.80 1.94 7.05
C MET A 100 2.68 0.53 7.63
N ALA A 101 1.58 -0.18 7.37
CA ALA A 101 1.43 -1.58 7.75
C ALA A 101 2.53 -2.44 7.11
N ARG A 102 2.82 -2.22 5.82
CA ARG A 102 3.94 -2.87 5.14
C ARG A 102 5.29 -2.58 5.79
N PHE A 103 5.55 -1.34 6.21
CA PHE A 103 6.78 -0.99 6.93
C PHE A 103 6.89 -1.77 8.25
N VAL A 104 5.78 -1.89 8.99
CA VAL A 104 5.74 -2.68 10.23
C VAL A 104 6.04 -4.15 9.94
N ASP A 105 5.41 -4.73 8.92
CA ASP A 105 5.67 -6.11 8.51
C ASP A 105 7.15 -6.34 8.15
N ALA A 106 7.75 -5.45 7.36
CA ALA A 106 9.17 -5.53 7.01
C ALA A 106 10.09 -5.42 8.23
N LYS A 107 9.73 -4.59 9.21
CA LYS A 107 10.51 -4.43 10.45
C LYS A 107 10.38 -5.60 11.40
N LEU A 108 9.24 -6.29 11.41
CA LEU A 108 8.97 -7.42 12.31
C LEU A 108 9.22 -8.78 11.67
N ALA A 109 9.57 -8.82 10.37
CA ALA A 109 10.04 -10.03 9.71
C ALA A 109 11.25 -10.65 10.43
N GLU A 110 11.37 -11.98 10.33
CA GLU A 110 12.28 -12.82 11.14
C GLU A 110 13.72 -12.28 11.16
N GLY A 111 14.20 -11.93 12.35
CA GLY A 111 15.56 -11.42 12.60
C GLY A 111 15.64 -9.99 13.15
N ASN A 112 14.58 -9.18 13.02
CA ASN A 112 14.51 -7.82 13.59
C ASN A 112 13.50 -7.66 14.74
N GLN A 113 12.93 -8.78 15.22
CA GLN A 113 12.09 -8.78 16.42
C GLN A 113 12.95 -8.50 17.66
N GLY A 114 12.50 -7.59 18.52
CA GLY A 114 13.24 -7.12 19.70
C GLY A 114 13.55 -5.62 19.65
N SER A 115 14.48 -5.17 20.49
CA SER A 115 14.66 -3.74 20.79
C SER A 115 14.97 -2.87 19.56
N SER A 116 15.76 -3.35 18.59
CA SER A 116 16.10 -2.55 17.39
C SER A 116 14.90 -2.33 16.47
N GLY A 117 14.10 -3.38 16.20
CA GLY A 117 12.84 -3.29 15.46
C GLY A 117 11.87 -2.37 16.17
N CYS A 118 11.64 -2.58 17.47
CA CYS A 118 10.74 -1.76 18.28
C CYS A 118 11.19 -0.29 18.36
N ILE A 119 12.48 0.00 18.49
CA ILE A 119 13.02 1.38 18.44
C ILE A 119 12.76 2.01 17.08
N SER A 120 12.94 1.27 15.98
CA SER A 120 12.66 1.82 14.64
C SER A 120 11.18 2.07 14.41
N LEU A 121 10.31 1.22 14.97
CA LEU A 121 8.86 1.46 14.96
C LEU A 121 8.52 2.70 15.80
N LEU A 122 9.13 2.85 16.99
CA LEU A 122 8.92 3.97 17.90
C LEU A 122 9.35 5.31 17.28
N SER A 123 10.39 5.33 16.46
CA SER A 123 10.83 6.54 15.78
C SER A 123 9.99 6.88 14.55
N THR A 124 9.24 5.92 13.99
CA THR A 124 8.57 6.09 12.69
C THR A 124 7.05 6.20 12.81
N LEU A 125 6.39 5.29 13.53
CA LEU A 125 4.93 5.25 13.64
C LEU A 125 4.33 6.54 14.23
N PRO A 126 4.84 7.08 15.35
CA PRO A 126 4.34 8.35 15.90
C PRO A 126 4.55 9.53 14.95
N VAL A 127 5.72 9.60 14.30
CA VAL A 127 6.03 10.66 13.33
C VAL A 127 5.08 10.58 12.14
N HIS A 128 4.85 9.40 11.61
CA HIS A 128 3.91 9.19 10.51
C HIS A 128 2.49 9.61 10.88
N ARG A 129 1.99 9.16 12.04
CA ARG A 129 0.65 9.53 12.52
C ARG A 129 0.51 11.04 12.70
N SER A 130 1.54 11.70 13.24
CA SER A 130 1.54 13.14 13.44
C SER A 130 1.63 13.89 12.11
N SER A 131 2.59 13.56 11.26
CA SER A 131 2.88 14.29 10.02
C SER A 131 1.81 14.09 8.96
N LEU A 132 1.27 12.87 8.82
CA LEU A 132 0.20 12.62 7.86
C LEU A 132 -1.19 12.86 8.46
N GLY A 133 -1.33 12.80 9.79
CA GLY A 133 -2.60 13.04 10.46
C GLY A 133 -3.10 14.46 10.29
N SER A 134 -2.22 15.46 10.35
CA SER A 134 -2.61 16.86 10.13
C SER A 134 -3.23 17.09 8.75
N PHE A 135 -2.72 16.39 7.74
CA PHE A 135 -3.26 16.46 6.39
C PHE A 135 -4.67 15.87 6.26
N LEU A 136 -4.99 14.83 7.05
CA LEU A 136 -6.35 14.28 7.09
C LEU A 136 -7.32 15.27 7.72
N ASP A 137 -6.92 15.88 8.85
CA ASP A 137 -7.73 16.88 9.54
C ASP A 137 -8.01 18.10 8.62
N ASP A 138 -7.01 18.53 7.85
CA ASP A 138 -7.11 19.66 6.90
C ASP A 138 -8.12 19.45 5.77
N VAL A 139 -8.49 18.21 5.46
CA VAL A 139 -9.50 17.87 4.44
C VAL A 139 -10.81 17.36 5.03
N GLY A 140 -10.96 17.43 6.36
CA GLY A 140 -12.15 16.98 7.08
C GLY A 140 -12.28 15.47 7.20
N GLU A 141 -11.20 14.72 6.97
CA GLU A 141 -11.18 13.27 7.19
C GLU A 141 -10.96 12.98 8.68
N ASN A 142 -11.62 11.93 9.20
CA ASN A 142 -11.46 11.55 10.60
C ASN A 142 -10.16 10.74 10.79
N LYS A 143 -9.10 11.40 11.28
CA LYS A 143 -7.82 10.73 11.59
C LYS A 143 -7.98 9.47 12.45
N ALA A 144 -8.90 9.46 13.41
CA ALA A 144 -9.11 8.30 14.28
C ALA A 144 -9.57 7.05 13.52
N ASP A 145 -10.31 7.22 12.41
CA ASP A 145 -10.71 6.09 11.57
C ASP A 145 -9.54 5.49 10.80
N TYR A 146 -8.58 6.30 10.37
CA TYR A 146 -7.36 5.83 9.72
C TYR A 146 -6.41 5.15 10.73
N ASP A 147 -6.27 5.73 11.93
CA ASP A 147 -5.52 5.11 13.03
C ASP A 147 -6.10 3.75 13.41
N ARG A 148 -7.44 3.64 13.50
CA ARG A 148 -8.13 2.38 13.74
C ARG A 148 -7.82 1.33 12.66
N ARG A 149 -7.96 1.68 11.37
CA ARG A 149 -7.65 0.75 10.27
C ARG A 149 -6.19 0.32 10.27
N LEU A 150 -5.26 1.22 10.56
CA LEU A 150 -3.84 0.88 10.71
C LEU A 150 -3.64 -0.11 11.86
N ASN A 151 -4.24 0.16 13.02
CA ASN A 151 -4.14 -0.70 14.20
C ASN A 151 -4.79 -2.08 13.97
N GLU A 152 -5.88 -2.17 13.20
CA GLU A 152 -6.47 -3.45 12.78
C GLU A 152 -5.47 -4.32 11.98
N LEU A 153 -4.56 -3.71 11.21
CA LEU A 153 -3.56 -4.44 10.42
C LEU A 153 -2.31 -4.83 11.22
N ILE A 154 -1.90 -3.99 12.19
CA ILE A 154 -0.59 -4.14 12.86
C ILE A 154 -0.68 -4.55 14.34
N GLY A 155 -1.86 -4.44 14.96
CA GLY A 155 -2.07 -4.50 16.41
C GLY A 155 -1.50 -5.75 17.07
N ASP A 156 -1.94 -6.93 16.60
CA ASP A 156 -1.52 -8.21 17.16
C ASP A 156 0.00 -8.43 17.04
N LYS A 157 0.57 -8.05 15.89
CA LYS A 157 2.00 -8.24 15.59
C LYS A 157 2.85 -7.32 16.46
N VAL A 158 2.47 -6.05 16.57
CA VAL A 158 3.13 -5.06 17.42
C VAL A 158 3.00 -5.43 18.90
N GLY A 159 1.82 -5.88 19.33
CA GLY A 159 1.58 -6.31 20.71
C GLY A 159 2.43 -7.52 21.09
N SER A 160 2.59 -8.48 20.17
CA SER A 160 3.45 -9.64 20.39
C SER A 160 4.95 -9.29 20.34
N ALA A 161 5.39 -8.43 19.43
CA ALA A 161 6.81 -8.16 19.20
C ALA A 161 7.38 -7.05 20.10
N CYS A 162 6.55 -6.09 20.49
CA CYS A 162 6.95 -4.87 21.22
C CYS A 162 6.01 -4.56 22.41
N PRO A 163 5.80 -5.51 23.34
CA PRO A 163 4.79 -5.37 24.40
C PRO A 163 5.00 -4.13 25.29
N ASP A 164 6.25 -3.79 25.62
CA ASP A 164 6.58 -2.66 26.50
C ASP A 164 6.30 -1.29 25.86
N SER A 165 6.09 -1.24 24.54
CA SER A 165 5.93 -0.02 23.76
C SER A 165 4.60 0.03 23.00
N VAL A 166 3.73 -0.95 23.21
CA VAL A 166 2.53 -1.16 22.39
C VAL A 166 1.59 0.05 22.40
N SER A 167 1.36 0.69 23.57
CA SER A 167 0.47 1.85 23.67
C SER A 167 0.96 3.04 22.82
N VAL A 168 2.25 3.34 22.88
CA VAL A 168 2.89 4.39 22.08
C VAL A 168 2.85 4.04 20.59
N LEU A 169 3.15 2.78 20.25
CA LEU A 169 3.18 2.30 18.86
C LEU A 169 1.79 2.21 18.23
N LEU A 170 0.73 1.99 19.01
CA LEU A 170 -0.65 1.95 18.54
C LEU A 170 -1.38 3.29 18.70
N GLY A 171 -0.80 4.25 19.42
CA GLY A 171 -1.41 5.56 19.66
C GLY A 171 -2.66 5.48 20.55
N THR A 172 -2.64 4.58 21.54
CA THR A 172 -3.75 4.29 22.46
C THR A 172 -3.39 4.64 23.89
#